data_AF-A0A348NLA5-F1
#
_entry.id   AF-A0A348NLA5-F1
#
_cell.length_a   1.000
_cell.length_b   1.000
_cell.length_c   1.000
_cell.angle_alpha   90.00
_cell.angle_beta   90.00
_cell.angle_gamma   90.00
#
_symmetry.space_group_name_H-M   'P 1'
#
loop_
_entity.id
_entity.type
_entity.pdbx_description
1 polymer ?
#
loop_
_entity_poly.entity_id
_entity_poly.type
_entity_poly.pdbx_seq_one_letter_code
_entity_poly.pdbx_strand_id
1 'polypeptide(L)'
;MFDGTGLLNVYADGDWSDRIALGDEVFLSGDMVNGYVGWELWYPSLEAIVSSGNPYEQPVHEYIFGVSFPRPFEISVITGTVHVIDSIVYLYSGQVRIAIIELSTYNDSYDALKAFDGQTVTIKAANYYFYSSCYGFLYQEGAAGITVVG
;
A
#
# COMPACT_ATOMS: atom_id res chain seq x y z
N MET A 1 -9.71 3.63 2.91
CA MET A 1 -10.02 4.96 2.34
C MET A 1 -10.12 5.99 3.46
N PHE A 2 -9.82 7.25 3.15
CA PHE A 2 -9.88 8.37 4.09
C PHE A 2 -10.70 9.50 3.45
N ASP A 3 -11.63 10.10 4.20
CA ASP A 3 -12.53 11.16 3.71
C ASP A 3 -12.34 12.50 4.45
N GLY A 4 -11.28 12.65 5.24
CA GLY A 4 -11.06 13.83 6.08
C GLY A 4 -11.70 13.74 7.48
N THR A 5 -12.63 12.81 7.70
CA THR A 5 -13.32 12.62 8.99
C THR A 5 -12.95 11.32 9.68
N GLY A 6 -12.54 10.32 8.91
CA GLY A 6 -12.14 9.04 9.46
C GLY A 6 -11.61 8.08 8.40
N LEU A 7 -11.35 6.87 8.86
CA LEU A 7 -10.89 5.77 8.03
C LEU A 7 -12.02 4.77 7.86
N LEU A 8 -12.25 4.36 6.62
CA LEU A 8 -13.16 3.29 6.28
C LEU A 8 -12.41 2.23 5.49
N ASN A 9 -12.48 0.99 5.97
CA ASN A 9 -12.01 -0.17 5.24
C ASN A 9 -13.02 -0.49 4.15
N VAL A 10 -12.52 -0.74 2.95
CA VAL A 10 -13.35 -1.02 1.79
C VAL A 10 -12.89 -2.34 1.20
N TYR A 11 -13.79 -3.32 1.21
CA TYR A 11 -13.57 -4.63 0.64
C TYR A 11 -14.13 -4.62 -0.77
N ALA A 12 -13.22 -4.52 -1.74
CA ALA A 12 -13.55 -4.37 -3.15
C ALA A 12 -13.22 -5.65 -3.91
N ASP A 13 -14.25 -6.23 -4.50
CA ASP A 13 -14.22 -7.44 -5.31
C ASP A 13 -14.13 -7.11 -6.82
N GLY A 14 -14.04 -5.82 -7.17
CA GLY A 14 -14.43 -5.29 -8.48
C GLY A 14 -13.31 -5.00 -9.48
N ASP A 15 -13.66 -5.10 -10.75
CA ASP A 15 -12.90 -4.83 -11.99
C ASP A 15 -12.69 -3.33 -12.29
N TRP A 16 -12.56 -2.51 -11.26
CA TRP A 16 -12.28 -1.08 -11.40
C TRP A 16 -11.00 -0.66 -10.69
N SER A 17 -10.30 -1.66 -10.18
CA SER A 17 -9.07 -1.56 -9.44
C SER A 17 -7.97 -0.96 -10.33
N ASP A 18 -7.91 -1.34 -11.62
CA ASP A 18 -7.03 -0.81 -12.65
C ASP A 18 -7.34 0.64 -13.07
N ARG A 19 -8.53 1.14 -12.73
CA ARG A 19 -9.01 2.49 -13.05
C ARG A 19 -8.69 3.50 -11.96
N ILE A 20 -8.25 3.07 -10.78
CA ILE A 20 -7.97 3.94 -9.65
C ILE A 20 -6.51 3.83 -9.21
N ALA A 21 -5.94 4.92 -8.72
CA ALA A 21 -4.62 4.96 -8.11
C ALA A 21 -4.71 5.52 -6.68
N LEU A 22 -3.78 5.12 -5.79
CA LEU A 22 -3.56 5.81 -4.51
C LEU A 22 -3.51 7.33 -4.70
N GLY A 23 -4.31 8.03 -3.91
CA GLY A 23 -4.45 9.47 -3.96
C GLY A 23 -5.70 9.94 -4.70
N ASP A 24 -6.26 9.11 -5.59
CA ASP A 24 -7.50 9.45 -6.29
C ASP A 24 -8.64 9.68 -5.28
N GLU A 25 -9.40 10.73 -5.53
CA GLU A 25 -10.67 10.94 -4.85
C GLU A 25 -11.76 10.22 -5.65
N VAL A 26 -12.44 9.27 -5.00
CA VAL A 26 -13.45 8.43 -5.64
C VAL A 26 -14.79 8.55 -4.93
N PHE A 27 -15.86 8.44 -5.70
CA PHE A 27 -17.20 8.29 -5.18
C PHE A 27 -17.63 6.83 -5.30
N LEU A 28 -17.90 6.22 -4.15
CA LEU A 28 -18.32 4.83 -4.03
C LEU A 28 -19.69 4.72 -3.39
N SER A 29 -20.47 3.76 -3.87
CA SER A 29 -21.70 3.30 -3.23
C SER A 29 -21.53 1.82 -2.84
N GLY A 30 -22.20 1.36 -1.78
CA GLY A 30 -22.08 -0.04 -1.34
C GLY A 30 -22.79 -0.31 -0.02
N ASP A 31 -22.64 -1.53 0.48
CA ASP A 31 -23.26 -1.96 1.73
C ASP A 31 -22.33 -1.74 2.92
N MET A 32 -22.84 -1.07 3.96
CA MET A 32 -22.13 -0.92 5.23
C MET A 32 -22.33 -2.17 6.10
N VAL A 33 -21.23 -2.84 6.42
CA VAL A 33 -21.21 -4.08 7.21
C VAL A 33 -20.32 -3.89 8.43
N ASN A 34 -20.68 -4.49 9.56
CA ASN A 34 -19.81 -4.54 10.73
C ASN A 34 -18.92 -5.78 10.64
N GLY A 35 -17.70 -5.59 10.15
CA GLY A 35 -16.72 -6.65 9.92
C GLY A 35 -15.78 -6.86 11.10
N TYR A 36 -14.65 -7.51 10.83
CA TYR A 36 -13.73 -8.00 11.87
C TYR A 36 -12.96 -6.87 12.56
N VAL A 37 -12.71 -5.76 11.83
CA VAL A 37 -11.95 -4.61 12.32
C VAL A 37 -12.81 -3.36 12.51
N GLY A 38 -14.13 -3.48 12.35
CA GLY A 38 -15.11 -2.39 12.55
C GLY A 38 -16.08 -2.27 11.38
N TRP A 39 -16.65 -1.07 11.20
CA TRP A 39 -17.49 -0.78 10.06
C TRP A 39 -16.66 -0.77 8.77
N GLU A 40 -17.17 -1.46 7.77
CA GLU A 40 -16.52 -1.71 6.48
C GLU A 40 -17.54 -1.49 5.36
N LEU A 41 -17.09 -1.02 4.20
CA LEU A 41 -17.90 -0.98 2.98
C LEU A 41 -17.61 -2.23 2.15
N TRP A 42 -18.63 -3.05 1.92
CA TRP A 42 -18.52 -4.30 1.15
C TRP A 42 -19.19 -4.17 -0.22
N TYR A 43 -18.66 -4.91 -1.20
CA TYR A 43 -19.13 -4.93 -2.59
C TYR A 43 -19.39 -3.53 -3.20
N PRO A 44 -18.45 -2.59 -3.07
CA PRO A 44 -18.67 -1.23 -3.53
C PRO A 44 -18.72 -1.15 -5.06
N SER A 45 -19.57 -0.27 -5.56
CA SER A 45 -19.60 0.17 -6.95
C SER A 45 -18.84 1.49 -7.10
N LEU A 46 -17.91 1.54 -8.05
CA LEU A 46 -17.25 2.79 -8.44
C LEU A 46 -18.18 3.61 -9.32
N GLU A 47 -18.74 4.67 -8.75
CA GLU A 47 -19.66 5.57 -9.45
C GLU A 47 -18.89 6.60 -10.29
N ALA A 48 -17.85 7.20 -9.70
CA ALA A 48 -17.03 8.21 -10.36
C ALA A 48 -15.64 8.34 -9.73
N ILE A 49 -14.67 8.72 -10.55
CA ILE A 49 -13.39 9.30 -10.11
C ILE A 49 -13.61 10.81 -10.07
N VAL A 50 -13.66 11.38 -8.88
CA VAL A 50 -13.95 12.80 -8.63
C VAL A 50 -12.75 13.67 -8.99
N SER A 51 -11.56 13.21 -8.59
CA SER A 51 -10.29 13.78 -9.03
C SER A 51 -9.23 12.70 -9.14
N SER A 52 -8.35 12.84 -10.14
CA SER A 52 -7.26 11.90 -10.42
C SER A 52 -5.93 12.44 -9.91
N GLY A 53 -5.07 11.56 -9.43
CA GLY A 53 -3.89 11.92 -8.67
C GLY A 53 -4.26 12.40 -7.27
N ASN A 54 -3.26 12.66 -6.45
CA ASN A 54 -3.50 13.14 -5.10
C ASN A 54 -3.65 14.68 -5.10
N PRO A 55 -4.86 15.27 -4.94
CA PRO A 55 -5.00 16.72 -4.78
C PRO A 55 -4.36 17.23 -3.48
N TYR A 56 -4.06 16.32 -2.55
CA TYR A 56 -3.31 16.54 -1.32
C TYR A 56 -1.92 15.94 -1.43
N GLU A 57 -1.05 16.51 -2.27
CA GLU A 57 0.35 16.09 -2.43
C GLU A 57 0.96 15.74 -1.06
N GLN A 58 1.03 14.44 -0.74
CA GLN A 58 1.47 14.01 0.56
C GLN A 58 2.99 14.16 0.59
N PRO A 59 3.54 14.83 1.60
CA PRO A 59 4.98 14.87 1.75
C PRO A 59 5.48 13.43 1.84
N VAL A 60 6.35 13.07 0.91
CA VAL A 60 6.96 11.75 0.90
C VAL A 60 8.14 11.79 1.87
N HIS A 61 8.16 10.85 2.80
CA HIS A 61 9.20 10.78 3.82
C HIS A 61 10.06 9.52 3.65
N GLU A 62 11.37 9.66 3.83
CA GLU A 62 12.27 8.50 3.91
C GLU A 62 11.92 7.66 5.14
N TYR A 63 11.66 6.38 4.93
CA TYR A 63 11.39 5.43 5.99
C TYR A 63 12.70 4.83 6.53
N ILE A 64 12.99 5.12 7.79
CA ILE A 64 14.13 4.55 8.51
C ILE A 64 13.57 3.67 9.63
N PHE A 65 13.80 2.36 9.53
CA PHE A 65 13.33 1.40 10.53
C PHE A 65 13.83 1.73 11.94
N GLY A 66 12.91 1.72 12.92
CA GLY A 66 13.20 2.07 14.32
C GLY A 66 13.30 3.58 14.61
N VAL A 67 13.22 4.44 13.58
CA VAL A 67 13.28 5.90 13.72
C VAL A 67 12.00 6.55 13.21
N SER A 68 11.49 6.12 12.06
CA SER A 68 10.26 6.62 11.46
C SER A 68 9.03 5.95 12.09
N PHE A 69 8.02 6.77 12.38
CA PHE A 69 6.70 6.34 12.90
C PHE A 69 5.60 6.82 11.95
N PRO A 70 5.49 6.22 10.75
CA PRO A 70 4.53 6.67 9.74
C PRO A 70 3.11 6.56 10.28
N ARG A 71 2.28 7.56 9.99
CA ARG A 71 0.84 7.49 10.28
C ARG A 71 0.16 6.56 9.28
N PRO A 72 -1.02 6.02 9.62
CA PRO A 72 -1.81 5.27 8.64
C PRO A 72 -1.99 6.06 7.35
N PHE A 73 -1.71 5.40 6.22
CA PHE A 73 -1.77 5.89 4.85
C PHE A 73 -0.76 6.97 4.45
N GLU A 74 0.21 7.28 5.31
CA GLU A 74 1.33 8.14 4.94
C GLU A 74 2.22 7.43 3.91
N ILE A 75 2.51 8.11 2.79
CA ILE A 75 3.42 7.58 1.77
C ILE A 75 4.87 7.74 2.23
N SER A 76 5.59 6.62 2.31
CA SER A 76 7.01 6.62 2.61
C SER A 76 7.84 6.08 1.45
N VAL A 77 9.05 6.61 1.28
CA VAL A 77 10.10 6.00 0.47
C VAL A 77 10.80 4.94 1.31
N ILE A 78 10.80 3.71 0.83
CA ILE A 78 11.39 2.57 1.53
C ILE A 78 12.48 2.00 0.64
N THR A 79 13.69 1.87 1.19
CA THR A 79 14.80 1.21 0.51
C THR A 79 15.18 -0.05 1.28
N GLY A 80 15.22 -1.19 0.60
CA GLY A 80 15.61 -2.46 1.19
C GLY A 80 15.75 -3.58 0.18
N THR A 81 16.37 -4.68 0.61
CA THR A 81 16.49 -5.92 -0.16
C THR A 81 15.18 -6.68 -0.14
N VAL A 82 14.66 -7.00 -1.32
CA VAL A 82 13.42 -7.77 -1.48
C VAL A 82 13.68 -9.22 -1.09
N HIS A 83 12.79 -9.79 -0.28
CA HIS A 83 12.69 -11.22 -0.02
C HIS A 83 11.25 -11.69 -0.14
N VAL A 84 11.02 -12.74 -0.93
CA VAL A 84 9.70 -13.37 -1.08
C VAL A 84 9.63 -14.68 -0.30
N ILE A 85 8.74 -14.77 0.69
CA ILE A 85 8.54 -15.99 1.50
C ILE A 85 7.04 -16.28 1.56
N ASP A 86 6.62 -17.49 1.17
CA ASP A 86 5.22 -17.93 1.20
C ASP A 86 4.23 -16.95 0.54
N SER A 87 4.63 -16.37 -0.60
CA SER A 87 3.89 -15.35 -1.35
C SER A 87 3.77 -13.98 -0.66
N ILE A 88 4.50 -13.73 0.43
CA ILE A 88 4.58 -12.42 1.06
C ILE A 88 5.91 -11.76 0.68
N VAL A 89 5.86 -10.47 0.36
CA VAL A 89 7.05 -9.67 0.08
C VAL A 89 7.51 -8.96 1.35
N TYR A 90 8.79 -9.12 1.65
CA TYR A 90 9.46 -8.47 2.76
C TYR A 90 10.59 -7.59 2.24
N LEU A 91 10.82 -6.46 2.91
CA LEU A 91 12.03 -5.65 2.69
C LEU A 91 12.96 -5.80 3.88
N TYR A 92 14.24 -6.00 3.59
CA TYR A 92 15.30 -6.18 4.57
C TYR A 92 16.37 -5.09 4.46
N SER A 93 16.94 -4.72 5.60
CA SER A 93 18.20 -3.99 5.68
C SER A 93 19.23 -4.92 6.30
N GLY A 94 20.11 -5.46 5.47
CA GLY A 94 20.98 -6.58 5.85
C GLY A 94 20.15 -7.79 6.27
N GLN A 95 20.25 -8.22 7.53
CA GLN A 95 19.52 -9.37 8.08
C GLN A 95 18.22 -8.98 8.81
N VAL A 96 17.91 -7.68 8.91
CA VAL A 96 16.76 -7.18 9.66
C VAL A 96 15.61 -6.92 8.70
N ARG A 97 14.45 -7.54 8.96
CA ARG A 97 13.20 -7.21 8.26
C ARG A 97 12.74 -5.82 8.68
N ILE A 98 12.63 -4.91 7.72
CA ILE A 98 12.26 -3.51 7.96
C ILE A 98 10.82 -3.19 7.55
N ALA A 99 10.26 -3.93 6.59
CA ALA A 99 8.88 -3.74 6.13
C ALA A 99 8.25 -5.05 5.64
N ILE A 100 6.93 -5.11 5.73
CA ILE A 100 6.08 -6.12 5.07
C ILE A 100 5.31 -5.39 3.99
N ILE A 101 5.34 -5.88 2.75
CA ILE A 101 4.48 -5.35 1.70
C ILE A 101 3.25 -6.25 1.64
N GLU A 102 2.13 -5.69 2.10
CA GLU A 102 0.84 -6.37 2.07
C GLU A 102 0.41 -6.57 0.62
N LEU A 103 -0.10 -7.78 0.37
CA LEU A 103 -0.73 -8.11 -0.90
C LEU A 103 -2.03 -7.32 -0.99
N SER A 104 -2.00 -6.16 -1.62
CA SER A 104 -3.20 -5.66 -2.26
C SER A 104 -3.54 -6.63 -3.39
N THR A 105 -4.83 -6.82 -3.68
CA THR A 105 -5.39 -7.78 -4.65
C THR A 105 -4.94 -7.57 -6.12
N TYR A 106 -3.91 -6.74 -6.35
CA TYR A 106 -3.30 -6.46 -7.64
C TYR A 106 -2.10 -7.38 -7.87
N ASN A 107 -2.29 -8.43 -8.67
CA ASN A 107 -1.23 -9.35 -9.07
C ASN A 107 0.02 -8.61 -9.60
N ASP A 108 -0.17 -7.49 -10.31
CA ASP A 108 0.93 -6.72 -10.93
C ASP A 108 1.93 -6.15 -9.92
N SER A 109 1.50 -5.77 -8.71
CA SER A 109 2.40 -5.17 -7.71
C SER A 109 3.22 -6.22 -6.96
N TYR A 110 2.61 -7.37 -6.67
CA TYR A 110 3.31 -8.53 -6.13
C TYR A 110 4.30 -9.10 -7.16
N ASP A 111 3.84 -9.36 -8.38
CA ASP A 111 4.66 -9.94 -9.44
C ASP A 111 5.82 -9.01 -9.82
N ALA A 112 5.60 -7.69 -9.79
CA ALA A 112 6.67 -6.71 -9.96
C ALA A 112 7.75 -6.83 -8.90
N LEU A 113 7.39 -6.79 -7.60
CA LEU A 113 8.38 -6.89 -6.51
C LEU A 113 9.08 -8.25 -6.50
N LYS A 114 8.34 -9.33 -6.76
CA LYS A 114 8.89 -10.69 -6.84
C LYS A 114 9.99 -10.84 -7.88
N ALA A 115 9.91 -10.12 -9.00
CA ALA A 115 10.95 -10.13 -10.03
C ALA A 115 12.30 -9.56 -9.54
N PHE A 116 12.31 -8.84 -8.42
CA PHE A 116 13.50 -8.25 -7.80
C PHE A 116 13.94 -8.99 -6.52
N ASP A 117 13.47 -10.22 -6.27
CA ASP A 117 13.91 -11.03 -5.12
C ASP A 117 15.46 -11.08 -5.04
N GLY A 118 15.99 -10.80 -3.84
CA GLY A 118 17.42 -10.71 -3.57
C GLY A 118 18.11 -9.39 -3.98
N GLN A 119 17.39 -8.45 -4.60
CA GLN A 119 17.92 -7.15 -4.99
C GLN A 119 17.48 -6.04 -4.03
N THR A 120 18.35 -5.05 -3.83
CA THR A 120 17.99 -3.84 -3.09
C THR A 120 17.24 -2.89 -4.01
N VAL A 121 16.04 -2.49 -3.58
CA VAL A 121 15.17 -1.59 -4.33
C VAL A 121 14.68 -0.45 -3.45
N THR A 122 14.31 0.65 -4.10
CA THR A 122 13.59 1.76 -3.51
C THR A 122 12.18 1.81 -4.11
N ILE A 123 11.17 1.90 -3.24
CA ILE A 123 9.75 2.02 -3.62
C ILE A 123 9.06 3.13 -2.80
N LYS A 124 7.96 3.65 -3.33
CA LYS A 124 7.01 4.47 -2.57
C LYS A 124 5.82 3.61 -2.18
N ALA A 125 5.51 3.53 -0.89
CA ALA A 125 4.43 2.70 -0.39
C ALA A 125 3.67 3.40 0.74
N ALA A 126 2.36 3.14 0.81
CA ALA A 126 1.50 3.71 1.84
C ALA A 126 1.55 2.86 3.11
N ASN A 127 1.76 3.48 4.27
CA ASN A 127 1.65 2.74 5.52
C ASN A 127 0.23 2.20 5.72
N TYR A 128 0.10 0.93 6.07
CA TYR A 128 -1.20 0.31 6.34
C TYR A 128 -1.39 0.00 7.83
N TYR A 129 -0.39 -0.66 8.42
CA TYR A 129 -0.50 -1.17 9.77
C TYR A 129 0.87 -1.31 10.44
N PHE A 130 0.92 -1.34 11.77
CA PHE A 130 2.13 -1.72 12.49
C PHE A 130 1.98 -3.14 13.04
N TYR A 131 2.74 -4.08 12.46
CA TYR A 131 2.89 -5.40 13.04
C TYR A 131 3.82 -5.35 14.24
N SER A 132 3.76 -6.36 15.10
CA SER A 132 4.58 -6.47 16.31
C SER A 132 6.09 -6.35 16.07
N SER A 133 6.57 -6.54 14.83
CA SER A 133 7.99 -6.45 14.47
C SER A 133 8.38 -5.32 13.52
N CYS A 134 7.45 -4.80 12.71
CA CYS A 134 7.72 -3.81 11.67
C CYS A 134 6.42 -3.29 11.05
N TYR A 135 6.49 -2.22 10.25
CA TYR A 135 5.31 -1.71 9.57
C TYR A 135 4.96 -2.52 8.32
N GLY A 136 3.67 -2.68 8.09
CA GLY A 136 3.06 -3.15 6.85
C GLY A 136 2.75 -1.98 5.93
N PHE A 137 3.03 -2.13 4.65
CA PHE A 137 2.81 -1.11 3.62
C PHE A 137 2.06 -1.69 2.42
N LEU A 138 1.33 -0.83 1.72
CA LEU A 138 0.65 -1.14 0.46
C LEU A 138 1.44 -0.54 -0.70
N TYR A 139 1.74 -1.37 -1.69
CA TYR A 139 2.40 -0.98 -2.94
C TYR A 139 1.47 -1.23 -4.12
N GLN A 140 1.46 -0.31 -5.09
CA GLN A 140 0.58 -0.38 -6.27
C GLN A 140 1.24 -0.02 -7.61
N GLU A 141 2.45 0.56 -7.61
CA GLU A 141 3.03 1.18 -8.83
C GLU A 141 3.64 0.16 -9.82
N GLY A 142 3.45 -1.15 -9.59
CA GLY A 142 3.95 -2.20 -10.47
C GLY A 142 5.47 -2.15 -10.65
N ALA A 143 5.99 -2.46 -11.83
CA ALA A 143 7.44 -2.38 -12.07
C ALA A 143 7.95 -0.93 -12.22
N ALA A 144 7.08 0.01 -12.61
CA ALA A 144 7.45 1.39 -12.92
C ALA A 144 7.86 2.20 -11.67
N GLY A 145 7.32 1.85 -10.51
CA GLY A 145 7.66 2.48 -9.23
C GLY A 145 8.84 1.86 -8.49
N ILE A 146 9.57 0.92 -9.10
CA ILE A 146 10.71 0.23 -8.49
C ILE A 146 12.00 0.81 -9.04
N THR A 147 12.86 1.32 -8.15
CA THR A 147 14.23 1.74 -8.51
C THR A 147 15.23 0.76 -7.91
N VAL A 148 16.06 0.11 -8.74
CA VAL A 148 17.13 -0.78 -8.24
C VAL A 148 18.31 0.05 -7.71
N VAL A 149 18.81 -0.31 -6.53
CA VAL A 149 19.98 0.30 -5.90
C VAL A 149 21.17 -0.64 -6.05
N GLY A 150 22.21 -0.17 -6.75
CA GLY A 150 23.47 -0.88 -6.99
C GLY A 150 24.52 -0.69 -5.92
#